data_AF-A0A3D1S0M1-F1
#
_entry.id   AF-A0A3D1S0M1-F1
#
_cell.length_a   1.000
_cell.length_b   1.000
_cell.length_c   1.000
_cell.angle_alpha   90.00
_cell.angle_beta   90.00
_cell.angle_gamma   90.00
#
_symmetry.space_group_name_H-M   'P 1'
#
loop_
_entity.id
_entity.type
_entity.pdbx_description
1 polymer ?
#
loop_
_entity_poly.entity_id
_entity_poly.type
_entity_poly.pdbx_seq_one_letter_code
_entity_poly.pdbx_strand_id
1 'polypeptide(L)'
;MDLEQRIRQQFESSASTALDTSAAIGAEILQAAQRVVTTHGRQGKTLICGNGGSAADALHFSAELLCRYQRERPPLAAIALS
;
A
#
# COMPACT_ATOMS: atom_id res chain seq x y z
N MET A 1 -26.65 19.06 -7.61
CA MET A 1 -25.24 18.94 -8.06
C MET A 1 -25.26 18.01 -9.26
N ASP A 2 -24.74 18.47 -10.39
CA ASP A 2 -24.68 17.67 -11.61
C ASP A 2 -23.68 16.50 -11.46
N LEU A 3 -23.91 15.38 -12.14
CA LEU A 3 -23.07 14.17 -12.02
C LEU A 3 -21.65 14.43 -12.52
N GLU A 4 -21.49 15.22 -13.58
CA GLU A 4 -20.18 15.62 -14.08
C GLU A 4 -19.41 16.44 -13.02
N GLN A 5 -20.09 17.40 -12.39
CA GLN A 5 -19.53 18.19 -11.30
C GLN A 5 -19.10 17.31 -10.12
N ARG A 6 -19.91 16.31 -9.76
CA ARG A 6 -19.58 15.37 -8.68
C ARG A 6 -18.35 14.53 -9.00
N ILE A 7 -18.24 14.02 -10.23
CA ILE A 7 -17.06 13.26 -10.67
C ILE A 7 -15.81 14.13 -10.55
N ARG A 8 -15.85 15.37 -11.09
CA ARG A 8 -14.71 16.30 -11.01
C ARG A 8 -14.29 16.55 -9.55
N GLN A 9 -15.25 16.80 -8.67
CA GLN A 9 -14.97 17.03 -7.25
C GLN A 9 -14.32 15.82 -6.55
N GLN A 10 -14.68 14.58 -6.91
CA GLN A 10 -14.04 13.39 -6.36
C GLN A 10 -12.56 13.29 -6.77
N PHE A 11 -12.25 13.59 -8.02
CA PHE A 11 -10.86 13.63 -8.49
C PHE A 11 -10.05 14.75 -7.83
N GLU A 12 -10.62 15.96 -7.70
CA GLU A 12 -9.99 17.09 -7.00
C GLU A 12 -9.70 16.75 -5.53
N SER A 13 -10.67 16.16 -4.83
CA SER A 13 -10.52 15.74 -3.44
C SER A 13 -9.46 14.65 -3.27
N SER A 14 -9.41 13.68 -4.19
CA SER A 14 -8.41 12.61 -4.19
C SER A 14 -7.00 13.16 -4.38
N ALA A 15 -6.82 14.08 -5.35
CA ALA A 15 -5.55 14.73 -5.62
C ALA A 15 -5.05 15.55 -4.41
N SER A 16 -5.91 16.35 -3.79
CA SER A 16 -5.56 17.10 -2.57
C SER A 16 -5.13 16.16 -1.45
N THR A 17 -5.92 15.11 -1.21
CA THR A 17 -5.62 14.12 -0.16
C THR A 17 -4.26 13.47 -0.37
N ALA A 18 -3.90 13.15 -1.62
CA ALA A 18 -2.60 12.56 -1.94
C ALA A 18 -1.42 13.52 -1.65
N LEU A 19 -1.56 14.81 -2.00
CA LEU A 19 -0.55 15.83 -1.73
C LEU A 19 -0.39 16.08 -0.23
N ASP A 20 -1.50 16.23 0.49
CA ASP A 20 -1.50 16.47 1.93
C ASP A 20 -0.92 15.27 2.69
N THR A 21 -1.27 14.05 2.29
CA THR A 21 -0.72 12.81 2.88
C THR A 21 0.78 12.70 2.67
N SER A 22 1.26 12.99 1.46
CA SER A 22 2.71 12.97 1.16
C SER A 22 3.50 13.93 2.05
N ALA A 23 2.97 15.14 2.27
CA ALA A 23 3.57 16.13 3.15
C ALA A 23 3.49 15.72 4.64
N ALA A 24 2.39 15.07 5.05
CA ALA A 24 2.13 14.76 6.45
C ALA A 24 2.89 13.52 6.96
N ILE A 25 3.01 12.46 6.15
CA ILE A 25 3.47 11.15 6.63
C ILE A 25 4.61 10.52 5.81
N GLY A 26 5.32 11.31 5.00
CA GLY A 26 6.41 10.80 4.16
C GLY A 26 7.53 10.11 4.95
N ALA A 27 7.84 10.60 6.15
CA ALA A 27 8.87 10.01 7.01
C ALA A 27 8.43 8.63 7.57
N GLU A 28 7.16 8.49 7.92
CA GLU A 28 6.55 7.27 8.44
C GLU A 28 6.49 6.19 7.36
N ILE A 29 6.18 6.56 6.11
CA ILE A 29 6.24 5.65 4.96
C ILE A 29 7.66 5.08 4.81
N LEU A 30 8.68 5.94 4.88
CA LEU A 30 10.09 5.50 4.81
C LEU A 30 10.45 4.54 5.95
N GLN A 31 10.04 4.85 7.18
CA GLN A 31 10.29 4.00 8.35
C GLN A 31 9.58 2.63 8.20
N ALA A 32 8.35 2.60 7.72
CA ALA A 32 7.61 1.36 7.47
C ALA A 32 8.32 0.51 6.41
N ALA A 33 8.74 1.12 5.30
CA ALA A 33 9.49 0.43 4.24
C ALA A 33 10.81 -0.17 4.77
N GLN A 34 11.58 0.58 5.56
CA GLN A 34 12.82 0.10 6.18
C GLN A 34 12.59 -1.11 7.12
N ARG A 35 11.48 -1.12 7.87
CA ARG A 35 11.11 -2.26 8.72
C ARG A 35 10.79 -3.50 7.90
N VAL A 36 10.06 -3.36 6.79
CA VAL A 36 9.77 -4.47 5.87
C VAL A 36 11.06 -5.02 5.26
N VAL A 37 11.95 -4.16 4.78
CA VAL A 37 13.26 -4.56 4.23
C VAL A 37 14.10 -5.30 5.27
N THR A 38 14.21 -4.74 6.48
CA THR A 38 14.96 -5.35 7.59
C THR A 38 14.41 -6.73 7.97
N THR A 39 13.08 -6.86 7.99
CA THR A 39 12.41 -8.13 8.32
C THR A 39 12.78 -9.22 7.32
N HIS A 40 12.72 -8.92 6.02
CA HIS A 40 13.09 -9.87 4.98
C HIS A 40 14.59 -10.17 4.92
N GLY A 41 15.44 -9.17 5.21
CA GLY A 41 16.89 -9.37 5.34
C GLY A 41 17.26 -10.33 6.48
N ARG A 42 16.37 -10.50 7.47
CA ARG A 42 16.49 -11.46 8.58
C ARG A 42 15.68 -12.74 8.35
N GLN A 43 15.31 -13.04 7.11
CA GLN A 43 14.50 -14.21 6.74
C GLN A 43 13.12 -14.27 7.44
N GLY A 44 12.60 -13.11 7.84
CA GLY A 44 11.25 -12.95 8.37
C GLY A 44 10.18 -12.89 7.27
N LYS A 45 8.93 -12.70 7.70
CA LYS A 45 7.76 -12.58 6.83
C LYS A 45 6.86 -11.41 7.24
N THR A 46 6.15 -10.82 6.29
CA THR A 46 5.14 -9.80 6.55
C THR A 46 3.75 -10.43 6.62
N LEU A 47 2.99 -10.11 7.66
CA LEU A 47 1.58 -10.49 7.78
C LEU A 47 0.73 -9.21 7.63
N ILE A 48 -0.29 -9.26 6.78
CA ILE A 48 -1.09 -8.08 6.41
C ILE A 48 -2.57 -8.43 6.62
N CYS A 49 -3.34 -7.57 7.28
CA CYS A 49 -4.75 -7.80 7.55
C CYS A 49 -5.59 -6.54 7.33
N GLY A 50 -6.88 -6.72 7.08
CA GLY A 50 -7.82 -5.64 6.84
C GLY A 50 -9.22 -6.19 6.61
N ASN A 51 -10.22 -5.32 6.66
CA ASN A 51 -11.63 -5.65 6.40
C ASN A 51 -12.14 -4.87 5.19
N GLY A 52 -13.08 -5.46 4.43
CA GLY A 52 -13.70 -4.77 3.28
C GLY A 52 -12.66 -4.36 2.22
N GLY A 53 -12.64 -3.07 1.85
CA GLY A 53 -11.64 -2.55 0.90
C GLY A 53 -10.19 -2.81 1.33
N SER A 54 -9.89 -2.69 2.63
CA SER A 54 -8.55 -2.94 3.15
C SER A 54 -8.12 -4.41 3.12
N ALA A 55 -9.08 -5.35 3.02
CA ALA A 55 -8.76 -6.76 2.75
C ALA A 55 -8.21 -6.93 1.32
N ALA A 56 -8.77 -6.20 0.35
CA ALA A 56 -8.26 -6.19 -1.02
C ALA A 56 -6.85 -5.59 -1.08
N ASP A 57 -6.58 -4.52 -0.32
CA ASP A 57 -5.24 -3.93 -0.21
C ASP A 57 -4.24 -4.90 0.44
N ALA A 58 -4.67 -5.63 1.48
CA ALA A 58 -3.84 -6.64 2.13
C ALA A 58 -3.45 -7.76 1.15
N LEU A 59 -4.41 -8.23 0.37
CA LEU A 59 -4.18 -9.22 -0.69
C LEU A 59 -3.23 -8.63 -1.75
N HIS A 60 -3.49 -7.43 -2.24
CA HIS A 60 -2.67 -6.77 -3.25
C HIS A 60 -1.22 -6.65 -2.80
N PHE A 61 -0.98 -6.13 -1.59
CA PHE A 61 0.37 -5.96 -1.07
C PHE A 61 1.08 -7.32 -0.84
N SER A 62 0.36 -8.34 -0.35
CA SER A 62 0.92 -9.69 -0.23
C SER A 62 1.31 -10.28 -1.58
N ALA A 63 0.50 -10.06 -2.62
CA ALA A 63 0.74 -10.56 -3.97
C ALA A 63 1.94 -9.88 -4.63
N GLU A 64 2.13 -8.57 -4.46
CA GLU A 64 3.31 -7.85 -4.96
C GLU A 64 4.60 -8.34 -4.30
N LEU A 65 4.56 -8.71 -3.02
CA LEU A 65 5.70 -9.29 -2.30
C LEU A 65 5.99 -10.73 -2.73
N LEU A 66 4.97 -11.58 -2.77
CA LEU A 66 5.10 -12.99 -3.14
C LEU A 66 5.47 -13.18 -4.60
N CYS A 67 4.82 -12.46 -5.51
CA CYS A 67 5.03 -12.60 -6.95
C CYS A 67 6.11 -11.62 -7.41
N ARG A 68 5.69 -10.58 -8.12
CA ARG A 68 6.54 -9.54 -8.69
C ARG A 68 5.85 -8.19 -8.53
N TYR A 69 6.67 -7.17 -8.36
CA TYR A 69 6.23 -5.78 -8.42
C TYR A 69 6.78 -5.16 -9.71
N GLN A 70 7.92 -4.47 -9.63
CA GLN A 70 8.53 -3.81 -10.80
C GLN A 70 9.79 -4.50 -11.35
N ARG A 71 10.53 -5.23 -10.51
CA ARG A 71 11.80 -5.87 -10.88
C ARG A 71 11.70 -7.38 -10.74
N GLU A 72 12.45 -8.08 -11.57
CA GLU A 72 12.64 -9.52 -11.43
C GLU A 72 13.49 -9.81 -10.20
N ARG A 73 12.90 -10.52 -9.23
CA ARG A 73 13.54 -10.93 -7.98
C ARG A 73 12.91 -12.23 -7.46
N PRO A 74 13.58 -12.93 -6.53
CA PRO A 74 12.95 -14.01 -5.78
C PRO A 74 11.70 -13.54 -5.00
N PRO A 75 10.75 -14.45 -4.72
CA PRO A 75 9.56 -14.16 -3.91
C PRO A 75 9.96 -13.72 -2.50
N LEU A 76 9.19 -12.79 -1.91
CA LEU A 76 9.33 -12.34 -0.52
C LEU A 76 8.16 -12.90 0.30
N ALA A 77 8.45 -13.40 1.50
CA ALA A 77 7.46 -14.05 2.34
C ALA A 77 6.42 -13.05 2.88
N ALA A 78 5.22 -13.08 2.31
CA ALA A 78 4.09 -12.26 2.75
C ALA A 78 2.80 -13.06 2.78
N ILE A 79 1.91 -12.77 3.74
CA ILE A 79 0.62 -13.46 3.90
C ILE A 79 -0.45 -12.43 4.22
N ALA A 80 -1.54 -12.44 3.44
CA ALA A 80 -2.77 -11.74 3.78
C ALA A 80 -3.62 -12.61 4.74
N LEU A 81 -4.09 -12.03 5.84
CA LEU A 81 -4.88 -12.70 6.89
C LEU A 81 -6.38 -12.34 6.84
N SER A 82 -6.81 -11.67 5.78
CA SER A 82 -8.18 -11.18 5.56
C SER A 82 -9.18 -12.30 5.34
#